data_AF-A0A2S6FW29-F1
#
_entry.id   AF-A0A2S6FW29-F1
#
_cell.length_a   1.000
_cell.length_b   1.000
_cell.length_c   1.000
_cell.angle_alpha   90.00
_cell.angle_beta   90.00
_cell.angle_gamma   90.00
#
_symmetry.space_group_name_H-M   'P 1'
#
loop_
_entity.id
_entity.type
_entity.pdbx_description
1 polymer ?
#
loop_
_entity_poly.entity_id
_entity_poly.type
_entity_poly.pdbx_seq_one_letter_code
_entity_poly.pdbx_strand_id
1 'polypeptide(L)'
;MLKKMVIILVLILSFPIEAFSIETINIEIFNVDNGSVIINTCSNVSIQNQVKTYLKKITGVYAKLNPVPDDGYMIKIPLEYPLEIKNQWVHSFVDEVVIILPKGESPYLLIFDNKDNPLFFTFKGNINKLLESLNFDISSNKDIFIN
;
A
#
# COMPACT_ATOMS: atom_id res chain seq x y z
N MET A 1 18.70 53.50 -18.36
CA MET A 1 18.51 52.07 -18.72
C MET A 1 18.68 51.15 -17.51
N LEU A 2 19.60 51.45 -16.59
CA LEU A 2 19.82 50.68 -15.34
C LEU A 2 18.59 50.53 -14.43
N LYS A 3 17.80 51.60 -14.22
CA LYS A 3 16.57 51.52 -13.39
C LYS A 3 15.52 50.54 -13.93
N LYS A 4 15.40 50.41 -15.26
CA LYS A 4 14.48 49.45 -15.89
C LYS A 4 14.97 48.00 -15.71
N MET A 5 16.29 47.79 -15.70
CA MET A 5 16.88 46.47 -15.46
C MET A 5 16.69 46.00 -14.01
N VAL A 6 16.76 46.92 -13.04
CA VAL A 6 16.51 46.59 -11.62
C VAL A 6 15.05 46.17 -11.39
N ILE A 7 14.09 46.83 -12.04
CA ILE A 7 12.66 46.48 -11.92
C ILE A 7 12.39 45.07 -12.48
N ILE A 8 13.01 44.72 -13.60
CA ILE A 8 12.88 43.38 -14.20
C ILE A 8 13.50 42.32 -13.27
N LEU A 9 14.64 42.61 -12.65
CA LEU A 9 15.30 41.69 -11.72
C LEU A 9 14.45 41.43 -10.45
N VAL A 10 13.82 42.48 -9.91
CA VAL A 10 12.90 42.35 -8.75
C VAL A 10 11.65 41.55 -9.11
N LEU A 11 11.13 41.70 -10.34
CA LEU A 11 9.99 40.92 -10.82
C LEU A 11 10.33 39.42 -10.94
N ILE A 12 11.53 39.06 -11.40
CA ILE A 12 11.96 37.66 -11.53
C ILE A 12 12.12 36.99 -10.15
N LEU A 13 12.53 37.73 -9.13
CA LEU A 13 12.68 37.22 -7.77
C LEU A 13 11.35 37.08 -7.00
N SER A 14 10.25 37.62 -7.55
CA SER A 14 8.93 37.59 -6.93
C SER A 14 8.08 36.38 -7.35
N PHE A 15 8.55 35.56 -8.30
CA PHE A 15 7.85 34.34 -8.67
C PHE A 15 8.01 33.31 -7.55
N PRO A 16 6.90 32.83 -6.94
CA PRO A 16 6.98 31.74 -6.01
C PRO A 16 7.53 30.52 -6.76
N ILE A 17 8.64 29.97 -6.26
CA ILE A 17 9.14 28.69 -6.71
C ILE A 17 8.19 27.66 -6.10
N GLU A 18 7.27 27.13 -6.89
CA GLU A 18 6.48 25.97 -6.51
C GLU A 18 7.45 24.80 -6.32
N ALA A 19 7.78 24.49 -5.07
CA ALA A 19 8.53 23.29 -4.75
C ALA A 19 7.63 22.09 -5.09
N PHE A 20 7.98 21.36 -6.15
CA PHE A 20 7.38 20.06 -6.42
C PHE A 20 7.70 19.13 -5.25
N SER A 21 6.79 19.01 -4.28
CA SER A 21 6.87 17.94 -3.28
C SER A 21 6.48 16.64 -3.98
N ILE A 22 7.43 15.70 -4.11
CA ILE A 22 7.08 14.32 -4.40
C ILE A 22 6.35 13.83 -3.14
N GLU A 23 5.04 13.65 -3.25
CA GLU A 23 4.24 13.09 -2.17
C GLU A 23 4.78 11.69 -1.87
N THR A 24 5.32 11.49 -0.67
CA THR A 24 5.93 10.22 -0.29
C THR A 24 4.81 9.23 0.01
N ILE A 25 4.65 8.23 -0.85
CA ILE A 25 3.68 7.15 -0.64
C ILE A 25 4.24 6.26 0.45
N ASN A 26 3.70 6.40 1.65
CA ASN A 26 4.14 5.65 2.82
C ASN A 26 3.35 4.35 2.97
N ILE A 27 4.07 3.30 3.33
CA ILE A 27 3.56 1.97 3.63
C ILE A 27 3.61 1.79 5.13
N GLU A 28 2.51 1.33 5.71
CA GLU A 28 2.38 1.08 7.14
C GLU A 28 2.24 -0.43 7.38
N ILE A 29 3.08 -0.97 8.26
CA ILE A 29 2.94 -2.35 8.74
C ILE A 29 2.41 -2.31 10.16
N PHE A 30 1.26 -2.93 10.37
CA PHE A 30 0.58 -3.06 11.66
C PHE A 30 0.83 -4.45 12.22
N ASN A 31 1.15 -4.52 13.51
CA ASN A 31 1.03 -5.77 14.27
C ASN A 31 -0.40 -5.85 14.81
N VAL A 32 -1.11 -6.93 14.49
CA VAL A 32 -2.51 -7.11 14.86
C VAL A 32 -2.65 -7.36 16.37
N ASP A 33 -1.72 -8.09 16.97
CA ASP A 33 -1.75 -8.49 18.39
C ASP A 33 -1.81 -7.28 19.34
N ASN A 34 -1.05 -6.23 19.01
CA ASN A 34 -0.94 -5.02 19.83
C ASN A 34 -1.62 -3.78 19.21
N GLY A 35 -2.20 -3.91 18.01
CA GLY A 35 -2.94 -2.84 17.32
C GLY A 35 -2.08 -1.63 16.93
N SER A 36 -0.77 -1.79 16.77
CA SER A 36 0.16 -0.68 16.54
C SER A 36 0.90 -0.75 15.20
N VAL A 37 1.23 0.43 14.65
CA VAL A 37 2.14 0.55 13.51
C VAL A 37 3.56 0.28 13.99
N ILE A 38 4.20 -0.77 13.45
CA ILE A 38 5.56 -1.16 13.80
C ILE A 38 6.60 -0.70 12.78
N ILE A 39 6.18 -0.45 11.53
CA ILE A 39 7.05 0.03 10.45
C ILE A 39 6.29 1.07 9.62
N ASN A 40 6.97 2.15 9.30
CA ASN A 40 6.56 3.13 8.30
C ASN A 40 7.72 3.31 7.31
N THR A 41 7.49 3.01 6.02
CA THR A 41 8.52 3.06 4.98
C THR A 41 7.98 3.62 3.67
N CYS A 42 8.85 4.26 2.89
CA CYS A 42 8.47 4.70 1.55
C CYS A 42 8.25 3.51 0.61
N SER A 43 7.19 3.59 -0.18
CA SER A 43 6.93 2.73 -1.32
C SER A 43 7.96 2.97 -2.44
N ASN A 44 8.08 2.00 -3.34
CA ASN A 44 8.88 2.12 -4.55
C ASN A 44 8.20 1.38 -5.73
N VAL A 45 8.74 1.56 -6.94
CA VAL A 45 8.19 0.96 -8.18
C VAL A 45 8.10 -0.57 -8.09
N SER A 46 9.07 -1.23 -7.44
CA SER A 46 9.05 -2.70 -7.27
C SER A 46 7.86 -3.13 -6.42
N ILE A 47 7.64 -2.47 -5.28
CA ILE A 47 6.52 -2.77 -4.38
C ILE A 47 5.18 -2.50 -5.08
N GLN A 48 5.04 -1.36 -5.73
CA GLN A 48 3.83 -1.00 -6.47
C GLN A 48 3.47 -2.02 -7.55
N ASN A 49 4.47 -2.51 -8.31
CA ASN A 49 4.25 -3.53 -9.33
C ASN A 49 3.83 -4.89 -8.75
N GLN A 50 4.37 -5.26 -7.59
CA GLN A 50 3.99 -6.48 -6.88
C GLN A 50 2.52 -6.42 -6.44
N VAL A 51 2.11 -5.32 -5.78
CA VAL A 51 0.72 -5.13 -5.32
C VAL A 51 -0.25 -5.10 -6.50
N LYS A 52 0.06 -4.36 -7.57
CA LYS A 52 -0.74 -4.36 -8.82
C LYS A 52 -0.87 -5.77 -9.41
N THR A 53 0.17 -6.60 -9.28
CA THR A 53 0.11 -8.01 -9.72
C THR A 53 -0.83 -8.85 -8.86
N TYR A 54 -0.86 -8.63 -7.54
CA TYR A 54 -1.78 -9.32 -6.63
C TYR A 54 -3.23 -8.97 -6.93
N LEU A 55 -3.53 -7.69 -7.11
CA LEU A 55 -4.85 -7.18 -7.53
C LEU A 55 -5.33 -7.80 -8.85
N LYS A 56 -4.44 -7.94 -9.83
CA LYS A 56 -4.76 -8.61 -11.11
C LYS A 56 -4.94 -10.12 -11.00
N LYS A 57 -4.45 -10.73 -9.92
CA LYS A 57 -4.47 -12.18 -9.68
C LYS A 57 -5.40 -12.56 -8.53
N ILE A 58 -6.45 -11.77 -8.29
CA ILE A 58 -7.55 -12.14 -7.39
C ILE A 58 -8.17 -13.45 -7.88
N THR A 59 -8.30 -14.42 -6.98
CA THR A 59 -8.80 -15.76 -7.26
C THR A 59 -10.22 -16.00 -6.75
N GLY A 60 -10.69 -15.20 -5.80
CA GLY A 60 -11.99 -15.41 -5.16
C GLY A 60 -12.23 -14.47 -3.99
N VAL A 61 -13.47 -14.40 -3.54
CA VAL A 61 -13.84 -13.72 -2.29
C VAL A 61 -13.29 -14.49 -1.09
N TYR A 62 -12.75 -13.79 -0.10
CA TYR A 62 -12.39 -14.39 1.19
C TYR A 62 -13.63 -14.41 2.09
N ALA A 63 -14.19 -15.59 2.32
CA ALA A 63 -15.56 -15.76 2.85
C ALA A 63 -15.61 -16.12 4.35
N LYS A 64 -14.67 -15.64 5.17
CA LYS A 64 -14.76 -15.81 6.63
C LYS A 64 -15.74 -14.81 7.24
N LEU A 65 -16.48 -15.25 8.26
CA LEU A 65 -17.40 -14.42 9.02
C LEU A 65 -16.70 -13.24 9.72
N ASN A 66 -15.53 -13.50 10.31
CA ASN A 66 -14.65 -12.45 10.83
C ASN A 66 -13.39 -12.36 9.92
N PRO A 67 -13.32 -11.36 9.03
CA PRO A 67 -12.21 -11.20 8.10
C PRO A 67 -11.04 -10.40 8.68
N VAL A 68 -11.15 -9.92 9.92
CA VAL A 68 -10.03 -9.35 10.67
C VAL A 68 -9.47 -10.47 11.55
N PRO A 69 -8.20 -10.87 11.40
CA PRO A 69 -7.62 -11.92 12.21
C PRO A 69 -7.34 -11.42 13.63
N ASP A 70 -7.20 -12.35 14.58
CA ASP A 70 -6.83 -12.03 15.97
C ASP A 70 -5.32 -11.80 16.13
N ASP A 71 -4.51 -12.31 15.20
CA ASP A 71 -3.05 -12.23 15.22
C ASP A 71 -2.43 -12.00 13.82
N GLY A 72 -1.13 -11.71 13.80
CA GLY A 72 -0.34 -11.54 12.58
C GLY A 72 -0.10 -10.07 12.21
N TYR A 73 -0.06 -9.78 10.90
CA TYR A 73 0.32 -8.46 10.38
C TYR A 73 -0.65 -7.96 9.31
N MET A 74 -0.79 -6.64 9.20
CA MET A 74 -1.43 -5.98 8.07
C MET A 74 -0.45 -5.02 7.42
N ILE A 75 -0.36 -5.04 6.10
CA ILE A 75 0.50 -4.15 5.33
C ILE A 75 -0.40 -3.25 4.48
N LYS A 76 -0.52 -1.99 4.87
CA LYS A 76 -1.31 -0.98 4.17
C LYS A 76 -0.42 -0.28 3.15
N ILE A 77 -0.81 -0.39 1.88
CA ILE A 77 -0.05 0.12 0.74
C ILE A 77 -0.98 0.99 -0.11
N PRO A 78 -0.85 2.32 -0.01
CA PRO A 78 -1.48 3.21 -0.97
C PRO A 78 -0.87 3.00 -2.36
N LEU A 79 -1.70 3.07 -3.39
CA LEU A 79 -1.26 3.04 -4.77
C LEU A 79 -0.87 4.44 -5.22
N GLU A 80 0.14 4.52 -6.07
CA GLU A 80 0.58 5.81 -6.65
C GLU A 80 -0.52 6.50 -7.45
N TYR A 81 -1.35 5.70 -8.11
CA TYR A 81 -2.55 6.16 -8.81
C TYR A 81 -3.67 5.13 -8.65
N PRO A 82 -4.94 5.57 -8.63
CA PRO A 82 -6.09 4.69 -8.69
C PRO A 82 -5.95 3.62 -9.77
N LEU A 83 -6.09 2.34 -9.40
CA LEU A 83 -6.08 1.23 -10.33
C LEU A 83 -7.50 0.72 -10.58
N GLU A 84 -7.96 0.80 -11.82
CA GLU A 84 -9.19 0.09 -12.20
C GLU A 84 -8.96 -1.42 -12.20
N ILE A 85 -9.72 -2.13 -11.38
CA ILE A 85 -9.81 -3.59 -11.41
C ILE A 85 -11.19 -3.95 -11.94
N LYS A 86 -11.19 -4.80 -12.97
CA LYS A 86 -12.40 -5.35 -13.55
C LYS A 86 -12.23 -6.85 -13.76
N ASN A 87 -12.85 -7.64 -12.89
CA ASN A 87 -12.88 -9.09 -12.98
C ASN A 87 -14.27 -9.61 -12.54
N GLN A 88 -14.44 -10.93 -12.44
CA GLN A 88 -15.71 -11.55 -12.07
C GLN A 88 -16.14 -11.32 -10.61
N TRP A 89 -15.23 -10.84 -9.76
CA TRP A 89 -15.44 -10.64 -8.33
C TRP A 89 -15.68 -9.17 -7.97
N VAL A 90 -15.05 -8.24 -8.69
CA VAL A 90 -15.12 -6.80 -8.42
C VAL A 90 -14.91 -5.97 -9.68
N HIS A 91 -15.64 -4.85 -9.75
CA HIS A 91 -15.39 -3.75 -10.67
C HIS A 91 -15.30 -2.45 -9.88
N SER A 92 -14.07 -1.97 -9.63
CA SER A 92 -13.81 -0.77 -8.81
C SER A 92 -12.50 -0.11 -9.21
N PHE A 93 -12.36 1.17 -8.85
CA PHE A 93 -11.06 1.81 -8.71
C PHE A 93 -10.54 1.51 -7.30
N VAL A 94 -9.25 1.22 -7.21
CA VAL A 94 -8.57 0.88 -5.95
C VAL A 94 -7.43 1.85 -5.75
N ASP A 95 -7.46 2.58 -4.64
CA ASP A 95 -6.45 3.58 -4.29
C ASP A 95 -5.53 3.08 -3.19
N GLU A 96 -5.98 2.07 -2.43
CA GLU A 96 -5.25 1.47 -1.33
C GLU A 96 -5.51 -0.04 -1.27
N VAL A 97 -4.46 -0.79 -0.91
CA VAL A 97 -4.54 -2.22 -0.65
C VAL A 97 -4.00 -2.51 0.74
N VAL A 98 -4.76 -3.25 1.53
CA VAL A 98 -4.27 -3.84 2.78
C VAL A 98 -4.03 -5.32 2.54
N ILE A 99 -2.78 -5.76 2.67
CA ILE A 99 -2.41 -7.17 2.62
C ILE A 99 -2.44 -7.70 4.05
N ILE A 100 -3.31 -8.66 4.31
CA ILE A 100 -3.49 -9.25 5.64
C ILE A 100 -2.73 -10.58 5.67
N LEU A 101 -1.89 -10.73 6.68
CA LEU A 101 -0.98 -11.85 6.92
C LEU A 101 -1.32 -12.48 8.29
N PRO A 102 -2.40 -13.28 8.39
CA PRO A 102 -2.71 -13.97 9.63
C PRO A 102 -1.67 -15.05 9.92
N LYS A 103 -1.56 -15.43 11.19
CA LYS A 103 -0.69 -16.52 11.60
C LYS A 103 -1.27 -17.87 11.17
N GLY A 104 -0.44 -18.72 10.56
CA GLY A 104 -0.84 -20.06 10.15
C GLY A 104 -1.85 -20.13 8.99
N GLU A 105 -2.15 -19.01 8.31
CA GLU A 105 -3.09 -18.97 7.20
C GLU A 105 -2.51 -18.33 5.94
N SER A 106 -3.19 -18.56 4.82
CA SER A 106 -2.85 -17.90 3.56
C SER A 106 -3.15 -16.41 3.62
N PRO A 107 -2.27 -15.55 3.09
CA PRO A 107 -2.52 -14.12 2.91
C PRO A 107 -3.76 -13.82 2.07
N TYR A 108 -4.43 -12.71 2.38
CA TYR A 108 -5.55 -12.18 1.59
C TYR A 108 -5.48 -10.65 1.53
N LEU A 109 -6.27 -10.08 0.62
CA LEU A 109 -6.34 -8.64 0.38
C LEU A 109 -7.62 -8.09 1.00
N LEU A 110 -7.52 -6.88 1.54
CA LEU A 110 -8.62 -5.96 1.77
C LEU A 110 -8.43 -4.79 0.81
N ILE A 111 -9.49 -4.46 0.08
CA ILE A 111 -9.62 -3.24 -0.72
C ILE A 111 -10.93 -2.54 -0.38
N PHE A 112 -11.05 -1.28 -0.75
CA PHE A 112 -12.30 -0.54 -0.68
C PHE A 112 -12.89 -0.38 -2.07
N ASP A 113 -14.20 -0.57 -2.20
CA ASP A 113 -14.89 -0.28 -3.45
C ASP A 113 -15.14 1.23 -3.63
N ASN A 114 -15.69 1.63 -4.79
CA ASN A 114 -16.03 3.03 -5.08
C ASN A 114 -17.04 3.68 -4.10
N LYS A 115 -17.61 2.91 -3.16
CA LYS A 115 -18.53 3.38 -2.11
C LYS A 115 -17.91 3.20 -0.71
N ASP A 116 -16.60 3.00 -0.63
CA ASP A 116 -15.84 2.75 0.59
C ASP A 116 -16.26 1.48 1.35
N ASN A 117 -16.88 0.50 0.68
CA ASN A 117 -17.17 -0.79 1.32
C ASN A 117 -15.91 -1.66 1.36
N PRO A 118 -15.58 -2.28 2.50
CA PRO A 118 -14.45 -3.20 2.59
C PRO A 118 -14.77 -4.52 1.89
N LEU A 119 -13.90 -4.93 0.97
CA LEU A 119 -14.00 -6.17 0.23
C LEU A 119 -12.74 -7.02 0.44
N PHE A 120 -12.93 -8.29 0.80
CA PHE A 120 -11.84 -9.22 1.09
C PHE A 120 -11.66 -10.27 -0.01
N PHE A 121 -10.42 -10.47 -0.46
CA PHE A 121 -10.11 -11.32 -1.60
C PHE A 121 -8.92 -12.25 -1.36
N THR A 122 -9.06 -13.49 -1.81
CA THR A 122 -7.93 -14.38 -2.05
C THR A 122 -7.23 -14.00 -3.35
N PHE A 123 -5.92 -14.27 -3.44
CA PHE A 123 -5.13 -13.95 -4.63
C PHE A 123 -3.95 -14.91 -4.80
N LYS A 124 -3.35 -14.90 -6.00
CA LYS A 124 -2.10 -15.62 -6.28
C LYS A 124 -0.92 -14.65 -6.37
N GLY A 125 0.02 -14.78 -5.45
CA GLY A 125 1.24 -13.97 -5.40
C GLY A 125 2.32 -14.57 -4.50
N ASN A 126 3.56 -14.14 -4.64
CA ASN A 126 4.65 -14.50 -3.73
C ASN A 126 4.80 -13.36 -2.72
N ILE A 127 4.32 -13.56 -1.49
CA ILE A 127 4.40 -12.57 -0.40
C ILE A 127 5.84 -12.40 0.10
N ASN A 128 6.66 -13.46 0.10
CA ASN A 128 8.04 -13.36 0.56
C ASN A 128 8.85 -12.33 -0.23
N LYS A 129 8.61 -12.22 -1.55
CA LYS A 129 9.24 -11.16 -2.37
C LYS A 129 8.84 -9.74 -1.96
N LEU A 130 7.58 -9.56 -1.53
CA LEU A 130 7.13 -8.27 -1.03
C LEU A 130 7.78 -7.96 0.32
N LEU A 131 7.82 -8.94 1.22
CA LEU A 131 8.47 -8.83 2.53
C LEU A 131 9.96 -8.49 2.41
N GLU A 132 10.68 -9.16 1.50
CA GLU A 132 12.06 -8.84 1.14
C GLU A 132 12.18 -7.39 0.63
N SER A 133 11.27 -6.95 -0.23
CA SER A 133 11.26 -5.57 -0.75
C SER A 133 10.98 -4.52 0.33
N LEU A 134 10.27 -4.92 1.40
CA LEU A 134 9.98 -4.11 2.58
C LEU A 134 11.06 -4.23 3.66
N ASN A 135 12.06 -5.09 3.47
CA ASN A 135 13.01 -5.50 4.51
C ASN A 135 12.31 -5.92 5.81
N PHE A 136 11.17 -6.60 5.70
CA PHE A 136 10.36 -7.04 6.83
C PHE A 136 10.46 -8.55 7.00
N ASP A 137 10.95 -8.99 8.14
CA ASP A 137 11.06 -10.41 8.48
C ASP A 137 10.03 -10.80 9.54
N ILE A 138 9.06 -11.60 9.12
CA ILE A 138 8.00 -12.14 9.96
C ILE A 138 8.57 -13.08 11.03
N SER A 139 9.70 -13.75 10.76
CA SER A 139 10.34 -14.72 11.66
C SER A 139 11.17 -14.08 12.78
N SER A 140 11.52 -12.80 12.67
CA SER A 140 12.28 -12.06 13.69
C SER A 140 11.48 -11.80 14.98
N ASN A 141 10.15 -11.86 14.90
CA ASN A 141 9.28 -12.10 16.05
C ASN A 141 9.15 -13.61 16.23
N LYS A 142 10.16 -14.20 16.90
CA LYS A 142 10.20 -15.62 17.27
C LYS A 142 8.92 -16.00 18.00
N ASP A 143 7.96 -16.51 17.26
CA ASP A 143 7.19 -17.71 17.54
C ASP A 143 6.21 -17.91 16.37
N ILE A 144 6.41 -19.03 15.67
CA ILE A 144 5.43 -19.74 14.82
C ILE A 144 5.40 -19.29 13.36
N PHE A 145 6.22 -19.95 12.53
CA PHE A 145 5.74 -20.56 11.29
C PHE A 145 6.49 -21.89 11.13
N ILE A 146 5.90 -22.98 11.66
CA ILE A 146 6.31 -24.36 11.38
C ILE A 146 5.22 -25.00 10.52
N ASN A 147 5.70 -25.69 9.49
CA ASN A 147 5.06 -26.56 8.49
C ASN A 147 4.40 -25.89 7.28
#